data_AF-A0A351XD68-F1
#
_entry.id   AF-A0A351XD68-F1
#
_cell.length_a   1.000
_cell.length_b   1.000
_cell.length_c   1.000
_cell.angle_alpha   90.00
_cell.angle_beta   90.00
_cell.angle_gamma   90.00
#
_symmetry.space_group_name_H-M   'P 1'
#
loop_
_entity.id
_entity.type
_entity.pdbx_description
1 polymer ?
#
loop_
_entity_poly.entity_id
_entity_poly.type
_entity_poly.pdbx_seq_one_letter_code
_entity_poly.pdbx_strand_id
1 'polypeptide(L)'
;MATLWHGRFEGGSAEALQALNDSLGFDRRMFREDLAGSRAHVRMLARVGLMSVVDSEAVLVALDTVEVEMSDGSFAFAVGDEDIHTAVERRGT
;
A
#
# COMPACT_ATOMS: atom_id res chain seq x y z
N MET A 1 -2.16 10.69 -9.23
CA MET A 1 -2.50 9.28 -9.53
C MET A 1 -3.97 9.07 -9.24
N ALA A 2 -4.62 8.16 -9.95
CA ALA A 2 -5.99 7.75 -9.64
C ALA A 2 -5.99 6.85 -8.40
N THR A 3 -7.09 6.82 -7.64
CA THR A 3 -7.25 5.92 -6.49
C THR A 3 -7.30 4.45 -6.96
N LEU A 4 -6.97 3.50 -6.08
CA LEU A 4 -6.96 2.07 -6.40
C LEU A 4 -8.32 1.55 -6.90
N TRP A 5 -9.42 2.23 -6.58
CA TRP A 5 -10.79 1.88 -6.96
C TRP A 5 -11.38 2.72 -8.10
N HIS A 6 -10.61 3.61 -8.73
CA HIS A 6 -11.11 4.60 -9.68
C HIS A 6 -11.70 4.04 -10.99
N GLY A 7 -11.54 2.76 -11.31
CA GLY A 7 -11.70 2.18 -12.65
C GLY A 7 -13.08 2.30 -13.34
N ARG A 8 -14.08 2.96 -12.74
CA ARG A 8 -15.43 3.16 -13.30
C ARG A 8 -15.90 4.62 -13.41
N PHE A 9 -15.06 5.59 -13.07
CA PHE A 9 -15.43 7.00 -13.11
C PHE A 9 -14.68 7.73 -14.24
N GLU A 10 -15.38 8.64 -14.94
CA GLU A 10 -14.78 9.48 -15.98
C GLU A 10 -14.00 10.68 -15.40
N GLY A 11 -14.22 11.02 -14.13
CA GLY A 11 -13.61 12.17 -13.44
C GLY A 11 -13.25 11.87 -11.98
N GLY A 12 -12.47 12.77 -11.38
CA GLY A 12 -11.99 12.63 -10.00
C GLY A 12 -13.10 12.63 -8.93
N SER A 13 -12.79 12.05 -7.77
CA SER A 13 -13.67 12.13 -6.61
C SER A 13 -13.87 13.59 -6.17
N ALA A 14 -15.08 13.94 -5.75
CA ALA A 14 -15.32 15.21 -5.07
C ALA A 14 -14.54 15.26 -3.75
N GLU A 15 -14.08 16.45 -3.34
CA GLU A 15 -13.35 16.65 -2.09
C GLU A 15 -14.15 16.18 -0.87
N ALA A 16 -15.47 16.41 -0.87
CA ALA A 16 -16.35 15.97 0.20
C ALA A 16 -16.42 14.44 0.33
N LEU A 17 -16.28 13.71 -0.78
CA LEU A 17 -16.25 12.25 -0.76
C LEU A 17 -14.89 11.74 -0.26
N GLN A 18 -13.78 12.37 -0.67
CA GLN A 18 -12.44 12.02 -0.17
C GLN A 18 -12.37 12.22 1.35
N ALA A 19 -12.77 13.39 1.84
CA ALA A 19 -12.76 13.68 3.28
C ALA A 19 -13.64 12.74 4.12
N LEU A 20 -14.69 12.16 3.53
CA LEU A 20 -15.54 11.16 4.19
C LEU A 20 -14.92 9.76 4.17
N ASN A 21 -14.18 9.43 3.12
CA ASN A 21 -13.75 8.08 2.80
C ASN A 21 -12.34 7.76 3.31
N ASP A 22 -11.43 8.74 3.34
CA ASP A 22 -10.04 8.56 3.74
C ASP A 22 -9.94 8.05 5.19
N SER A 23 -9.30 6.89 5.36
CA SER A 23 -9.14 6.23 6.66
C SER A 23 -7.74 6.37 7.25
N LEU A 24 -6.78 6.93 6.49
CA LEU A 24 -5.38 7.05 6.89
C LEU A 24 -5.18 7.70 8.26
N GLY A 25 -6.04 8.65 8.61
CA GLY A 25 -6.01 9.36 9.90
C GLY A 25 -6.04 8.42 11.12
N PHE A 26 -6.64 7.23 10.98
CA PHE A 26 -6.74 6.26 12.07
C PHE A 26 -6.24 4.85 11.73
N ASP A 27 -6.26 4.42 10.46
CA ASP A 27 -5.87 3.06 10.09
C ASP A 27 -4.37 2.85 9.96
N ARG A 28 -3.56 3.91 9.87
CA ARG A 28 -2.08 3.85 9.81
C ARG A 28 -1.45 3.03 10.92
N ARG A 29 -2.16 2.85 12.04
CA ARG A 29 -1.76 1.97 13.15
C ARG A 29 -1.67 0.49 12.76
N MET A 30 -2.30 0.10 11.65
CA MET A 30 -2.42 -1.27 11.13
C MET A 30 -1.31 -1.62 10.12
N PHE A 31 -0.29 -0.78 9.97
CA PHE A 31 0.76 -0.98 8.94
C PHE A 31 1.47 -2.33 9.08
N ARG A 32 1.61 -2.85 10.31
CA ARG A 32 2.28 -4.14 10.55
C ARG A 32 1.47 -5.31 10.01
N GLU A 33 0.16 -5.26 10.23
CA GLU A 33 -0.79 -6.26 9.76
C GLU A 33 -0.87 -6.25 8.22
N ASP A 34 -0.91 -5.05 7.62
CA ASP A 34 -0.91 -4.90 6.16
C ASP A 34 0.38 -5.44 5.53
N LEU A 35 1.55 -5.07 6.06
CA LEU A 35 2.83 -5.58 5.58
C LEU A 35 2.96 -7.10 5.74
N ALA A 36 2.47 -7.67 6.86
CA ALA A 36 2.46 -9.11 7.06
C ALA A 36 1.59 -9.83 6.02
N GLY A 37 0.38 -9.30 5.75
CA GLY A 37 -0.51 -9.79 4.71
C GLY A 37 0.09 -9.71 3.31
N SER A 38 0.68 -8.56 2.98
CA SER A 38 1.35 -8.30 1.71
C SER A 38 2.51 -9.27 1.46
N ARG A 39 3.39 -9.49 2.43
CA ARG A 39 4.47 -10.47 2.31
C ARG A 39 3.96 -11.89 2.10
N ALA A 40 2.90 -12.28 2.81
CA ALA A 40 2.29 -13.60 2.63
C ALA A 40 1.70 -13.75 1.21
N HIS A 41 1.05 -12.70 0.71
CA HIS A 41 0.48 -12.67 -0.63
C HIS A 41 1.57 -12.77 -1.72
N VAL A 42 2.64 -11.97 -1.62
CA VAL A 42 3.78 -12.00 -2.55
C VAL A 42 4.43 -13.39 -2.62
N ARG A 43 4.69 -14.01 -1.45
CA ARG A 43 5.23 -15.38 -1.39
C ARG A 43 4.29 -16.40 -2.01
N MET A 44 2.98 -16.23 -1.81
CA MET A 44 1.97 -17.09 -2.43
C MET A 44 1.98 -16.94 -3.96
N LEU A 45 2.00 -15.71 -4.48
CA LEU A 45 2.04 -15.44 -5.93
C LEU A 45 3.27 -16.09 -6.60
N ALA A 46 4.44 -16.00 -5.97
CA ALA A 46 5.64 -16.68 -6.45
C ALA A 46 5.46 -18.21 -6.43
N ARG A 47 4.93 -18.75 -5.34
CA ARG A 47 4.70 -20.19 -5.18
C ARG A 47 3.74 -20.77 -6.23
N VAL A 48 2.71 -20.03 -6.63
CA VAL A 48 1.74 -20.47 -7.65
C VAL A 48 2.17 -20.13 -9.08
N GLY A 49 3.34 -19.52 -9.25
CA GLY A 49 3.91 -19.18 -10.57
C GLY A 49 3.29 -17.96 -11.24
N LEU A 50 2.57 -17.10 -10.49
CA LEU A 50 2.04 -15.83 -10.98
C LEU A 50 3.05 -14.67 -10.88
N MET A 51 4.16 -14.89 -10.16
CA MET A 51 5.24 -13.92 -10.00
C MET A 51 6.57 -14.66 -10.11
N SER A 52 7.59 -14.05 -10.72
CA SER A 52 8.92 -14.65 -10.74
C SER A 52 9.55 -14.59 -9.34
N VAL A 53 10.46 -15.52 -9.04
CA VAL A 53 11.18 -15.51 -7.76
C VAL A 53 11.94 -14.18 -7.59
N VAL A 54 12.57 -13.68 -8.67
CA VAL A 54 13.32 -12.43 -8.65
C VAL A 54 12.42 -11.24 -8.31
N ASP A 55 11.27 -11.12 -8.96
CA ASP A 55 10.33 -10.03 -8.68
C ASP A 55 9.78 -10.14 -7.26
N SER A 56 9.48 -11.36 -6.79
CA SER A 56 8.96 -11.57 -5.44
C SER A 56 9.96 -11.16 -4.36
N GLU A 57 11.24 -11.47 -4.54
CA GLU A 57 12.30 -11.05 -3.61
C GLU A 57 12.47 -9.53 -3.63
N ALA A 58 12.41 -8.90 -4.81
CA ALA A 58 12.48 -7.44 -4.92
C ALA A 58 11.34 -6.75 -4.15
N VAL A 59 10.10 -7.24 -4.29
CA VAL A 59 8.95 -6.71 -3.54
C VAL A 59 9.09 -6.96 -2.05
N LEU A 60 9.56 -8.14 -1.61
CA LEU A 60 9.78 -8.42 -0.19
C LEU A 60 10.79 -7.46 0.44
N VAL A 61 11.89 -7.14 -0.26
CA VAL A 61 12.87 -6.14 0.21
C VAL A 61 12.27 -4.74 0.28
N ALA A 62 11.42 -4.37 -0.69
CA ALA A 62 10.72 -3.09 -0.65
C ALA A 62 9.78 -3.00 0.58
N LEU A 63 9.03 -4.07 0.88
CA LEU A 63 8.16 -4.15 2.06
C LEU A 63 8.95 -4.09 3.37
N ASP A 64 10.14 -4.70 3.43
CA ASP A 64 11.04 -4.58 4.60
C ASP A 64 11.52 -3.14 4.79
N THR A 65 11.79 -2.43 3.70
CA THR A 65 12.16 -1.01 3.75
C THR A 65 11.00 -0.15 4.28
N VAL A 66 9.77 -0.41 3.82
CA VAL A 66 8.57 0.26 4.33
C VAL A 66 8.41 0.03 5.83
N GLU A 67 8.62 -1.20 6.32
CA GLU A 67 8.50 -1.50 7.76
C GLU A 67 9.49 -0.69 8.60
N VAL A 68 10.73 -0.56 8.14
CA VAL A 68 11.77 0.24 8.81
C VAL A 68 11.33 1.70 8.88
N GLU A 69 10.94 2.29 7.74
CA GLU A 69 10.52 3.69 7.65
C GLU A 69 9.28 3.98 8.52
N MET A 70 8.32 3.06 8.57
CA MET A 70 7.13 3.19 9.42
C MET A 70 7.49 3.08 10.91
N SER A 71 8.45 2.21 11.25
CA SER A 71 8.83 1.94 12.64
C SER A 71 9.70 3.02 13.25
N ASP A 72 10.56 3.66 12.45
CA ASP A 72 11.42 4.77 12.89
C ASP A 72 10.77 6.15 12.70
N GLY A 73 9.61 6.21 12.04
CA GLY A 73 8.85 7.43 11.81
C GLY A 73 9.36 8.27 10.64
N SER A 74 10.27 7.75 9.82
CA SER A 74 10.78 8.42 8.61
C SER A 74 9.87 8.26 7.38
N PHE A 75 8.85 7.39 7.44
CA PHE A 75 7.91 7.19 6.33
C PHE A 75 7.17 8.49 5.97
N ALA A 76 7.28 8.88 4.70
CA ALA A 76 6.63 10.07 4.16
C ALA A 76 5.26 9.71 3.55
N PHE A 77 4.19 9.95 4.32
CA PHE A 77 2.82 9.91 3.81
C PHE A 77 2.58 11.02 2.78
N ALA A 78 1.87 10.70 1.70
CA ALA A 78 1.52 11.62 0.64
C ALA A 78 0.07 12.09 0.78
N VAL A 79 -0.23 13.27 0.23
CA VAL A 79 -1.60 13.83 0.23
C VAL A 79 -2.62 12.93 -0.49
N GLY A 80 -2.15 12.02 -1.36
CA GLY A 80 -3.00 11.06 -2.06
C GLY A 80 -3.11 9.69 -1.40
N ASP A 81 -2.53 9.49 -0.22
CA ASP A 81 -2.68 8.23 0.53
C ASP A 81 -4.05 8.23 1.24
N GLU A 82 -5.00 7.51 0.65
CA GLU A 82 -6.38 7.36 1.18
C GLU A 82 -6.41 6.54 2.48
N ASP A 83 -5.63 5.45 2.49
CA ASP A 83 -5.56 4.47 3.56
C ASP A 83 -4.13 3.91 3.68
N ILE A 84 -3.89 3.07 4.71
CA ILE A 84 -2.58 2.47 4.92
C ILE A 84 -2.14 1.58 3.76
N HIS A 85 -3.07 0.88 3.12
CA HIS A 85 -2.79 -0.03 2.00
C HIS A 85 -2.23 0.74 0.79
N THR A 86 -2.87 1.86 0.46
CA THR A 86 -2.42 2.77 -0.62
C THR A 86 -1.05 3.34 -0.33
N ALA A 87 -0.78 3.72 0.93
CA ALA A 87 0.53 4.23 1.34
C ALA A 87 1.63 3.16 1.17
N VAL A 88 1.37 1.92 1.62
CA VAL A 88 2.30 0.80 1.50
C VAL A 88 2.55 0.44 0.04
N GLU A 89 1.49 0.35 -0.77
CA GLU A 89 1.60 0.04 -2.20
C GLU A 89 2.42 1.12 -2.91
N ARG A 90 2.09 2.41 -2.73
CA ARG A 90 2.82 3.53 -3.34
C ARG A 90 4.31 3.54 -3.01
N ARG A 91 4.70 3.12 -1.80
CA ARG A 91 6.12 3.08 -1.40
C ARG A 91 6.81 1.80 -1.87
N GLY A 92 6.06 0.71 -1.99
CA GLY A 92 6.56 -0.62 -2.40
C GLY A 92 6.71 -0.83 -3.90
N THR A 93 6.05 0.00 -4.73
CA THR A 93 6.11 -0.02 -6.20
C THR A 93 6.81 1.20 -6.78
#